data_AF-A0A316WD53-F1
#
_entry.id   AF-A0A316WD53-F1
#
_cell.length_a   1.000
_cell.length_b   1.000
_cell.length_c   1.000
_cell.angle_alpha   90.00
_cell.angle_beta   90.00
_cell.angle_gamma   90.00
#
_symmetry.space_group_name_H-M   'P 1'
#
loop_
_entity.id
_entity.type
_entity.pdbx_description
1 polymer ?
#
loop_
_entity_poly.entity_id
_entity_poly.type
_entity_poly.pdbx_seq_one_letter_code
_entity_poly.pdbx_strand_id
1 'polypeptide(L)'
;MNTELSKEIIGIKAINLLFFNYTNDMLEEMKTIREFNHCWENYVNLEEQTYMQIWELYLTKISYKGQISLLEIALKYFGEEATEGFEYAIKVDGFLQAHIAKHTSKNK
;
A
#
# COMPACT_ATOMS: atom_id res chain seq x y z
N MET A 1 2.81 20.78 0.99
CA MET A 1 3.36 19.41 0.93
C MET A 1 3.37 18.99 -0.52
N ASN A 2 4.43 18.35 -1.03
CA ASN A 2 4.48 17.95 -2.45
C ASN A 2 3.41 16.87 -2.68
N THR A 3 2.37 17.23 -3.42
CA THR A 3 1.09 16.50 -3.46
C THR A 3 1.17 15.20 -4.25
N GLU A 4 2.10 15.08 -5.20
CA GLU A 4 2.24 13.87 -6.03
C GLU A 4 3.00 12.75 -5.30
N LEU A 5 4.14 13.06 -4.68
CA LEU A 5 4.89 12.08 -3.87
C LEU A 5 4.06 11.54 -2.70
N SER A 6 3.20 12.38 -2.12
CA SER A 6 2.30 11.96 -1.03
C SER A 6 1.28 10.93 -1.54
N LYS A 7 0.70 11.15 -2.73
CA LYS A 7 -0.23 10.21 -3.37
C LYS A 7 0.45 8.88 -3.73
N GLU A 8 1.70 8.93 -4.19
CA GLU A 8 2.47 7.72 -4.49
C GLU A 8 2.67 6.86 -3.23
N ILE A 9 3.08 7.48 -2.12
CA ILE A 9 3.27 6.77 -0.84
C ILE A 9 1.94 6.19 -0.34
N ILE A 10 0.85 6.96 -0.40
CA ILE A 10 -0.48 6.49 -0.03
C ILE A 10 -0.89 5.30 -0.90
N GLY A 11 -0.67 5.38 -2.21
CA GLY A 11 -0.95 4.30 -3.15
C GLY A 11 -0.18 3.03 -2.80
N ILE A 12 1.15 3.14 -2.58
CA ILE A 12 2.00 2.03 -2.15
C ILE A 12 1.50 1.43 -0.84
N LYS A 13 1.10 2.27 0.12
CA LYS A 13 0.58 1.80 1.41
C LYS A 13 -0.75 1.06 1.24
N ALA A 14 -1.67 1.59 0.44
CA ALA A 14 -2.96 0.98 0.17
C ALA A 14 -2.82 -0.40 -0.50
N ILE A 15 -1.99 -0.52 -1.54
CA ILE A 15 -1.79 -1.81 -2.23
C ILE A 15 -1.13 -2.85 -1.32
N ASN A 16 -0.23 -2.42 -0.44
CA ASN A 16 0.33 -3.30 0.58
C ASN A 16 -0.74 -3.80 1.54
N LEU A 17 -1.58 -2.90 2.07
CA LEU A 17 -2.67 -3.27 2.96
C LEU A 17 -3.64 -4.25 2.29
N LEU A 18 -3.95 -4.06 1.01
CA LEU A 18 -4.76 -5.00 0.23
C LEU A 18 -4.13 -6.38 0.19
N PHE A 19 -2.86 -6.52 -0.19
CA PHE A 19 -2.26 -7.84 -0.30
C PHE A 19 -2.01 -8.53 1.04
N PHE A 20 -1.88 -7.79 2.13
CA PHE A 20 -1.79 -8.37 3.47
C PHE A 20 -3.14 -8.80 4.04
N ASN A 21 -4.23 -8.11 3.67
CA ASN A 21 -5.51 -8.19 4.39
C ASN A 21 -6.72 -8.44 3.49
N TYR A 22 -6.53 -8.86 2.24
CA TYR A 22 -7.66 -9.08 1.33
C TYR A 22 -8.64 -10.09 1.92
N THR A 23 -9.93 -9.80 1.78
CA THR A 23 -11.00 -10.77 2.01
C THR A 23 -11.30 -11.54 0.72
N ASN A 24 -12.14 -12.57 0.79
CA ASN A 24 -12.58 -13.30 -0.41
C ASN A 24 -13.26 -12.35 -1.42
N ASP A 25 -14.09 -11.43 -0.98
CA ASP A 25 -14.77 -10.49 -1.89
C ASP A 25 -13.77 -9.56 -2.61
N MET A 26 -12.75 -9.09 -1.87
CA MET A 26 -11.67 -8.28 -2.46
C MET A 26 -10.85 -9.11 -3.45
N LEU A 27 -10.60 -10.38 -3.14
CA LEU A 27 -9.90 -11.29 -4.05
C LEU A 27 -10.67 -11.51 -5.35
N GLU A 28 -11.97 -11.75 -5.27
CA GLU A 28 -12.81 -11.90 -6.47
C GLU A 28 -12.84 -10.62 -7.30
N GLU A 29 -12.85 -9.43 -6.66
CA GLU A 29 -12.71 -8.16 -7.39
C GLU A 29 -11.34 -8.02 -8.05
N MET A 30 -10.24 -8.38 -7.38
CA MET A 30 -8.90 -8.40 -7.98
C MET A 30 -8.83 -9.36 -9.18
N LYS A 31 -9.50 -10.52 -9.10
CA LYS A 31 -9.57 -11.53 -10.18
C LYS A 31 -10.36 -11.07 -11.42
N THR A 32 -11.07 -9.95 -11.36
CA THR A 32 -11.62 -9.32 -12.58
C THR A 32 -10.51 -8.82 -13.52
N ILE A 33 -9.32 -8.58 -12.98
CA ILE A 33 -8.13 -8.19 -13.75
C ILE A 33 -7.49 -9.46 -14.32
N ARG A 34 -7.64 -9.67 -15.64
CA ARG A 34 -7.22 -10.89 -16.34
C ARG A 34 -5.80 -11.37 -16.00
N GLU A 35 -4.83 -10.46 -15.99
CA GLU A 35 -3.43 -10.79 -15.70
C GLU A 35 -3.23 -11.23 -14.26
N PHE A 36 -3.91 -10.56 -13.32
CA PHE A 36 -3.87 -10.93 -11.91
C PHE A 36 -4.51 -12.30 -11.70
N ASN A 37 -5.69 -12.54 -12.29
CA ASN A 37 -6.35 -13.85 -12.20
C ASN A 37 -5.48 -14.97 -12.77
N HIS A 38 -4.86 -14.75 -13.93
CA HIS A 38 -3.91 -15.71 -14.48
C HIS A 38 -2.75 -15.96 -13.51
N CYS A 39 -2.19 -14.91 -12.90
CA CYS A 39 -1.11 -15.05 -11.94
C CYS A 39 -1.55 -15.81 -10.68
N TRP A 40 -2.75 -15.52 -10.20
CA TRP A 40 -3.35 -16.16 -9.03
C TRP A 40 -3.51 -17.66 -9.22
N GLU A 41 -4.18 -18.06 -10.31
CA GLU A 41 -4.54 -19.47 -10.54
C GLU A 41 -3.33 -20.35 -10.89
N ASN A 42 -2.19 -19.77 -11.29
CA ASN A 42 -1.04 -20.54 -11.78
C ASN A 42 0.22 -20.43 -10.92
N TYR A 43 0.36 -19.38 -10.10
CA TYR A 43 1.61 -19.11 -9.36
C TYR A 43 1.41 -18.90 -7.86
N VAL A 44 0.17 -18.71 -7.38
CA VAL A 44 -0.09 -18.53 -5.95
C VAL A 44 -0.40 -19.87 -5.32
N ASN A 45 0.45 -20.30 -4.39
CA ASN A 45 0.20 -21.49 -3.57
C ASN A 45 -0.49 -21.07 -2.26
N LEU A 46 -1.71 -21.55 -2.03
CA LEU A 46 -2.49 -21.23 -0.83
C LEU A 46 -1.94 -21.89 0.45
N GLU A 47 -1.16 -22.96 0.33
CA GLU A 47 -0.54 -23.63 1.49
C GLU A 47 0.70 -22.87 2.02
N GLU A 48 1.33 -22.07 1.16
CA GLU A 48 2.57 -21.33 1.46
C GLU A 48 2.42 -19.83 1.19
N GLN A 49 1.17 -19.34 1.18
CA GLN A 49 0.86 -18.03 0.67
C GLN A 49 1.57 -16.95 1.50
N THR A 50 2.62 -16.38 0.92
CA THR A 50 3.28 -15.21 1.49
C THR A 50 2.83 -13.99 0.73
N TYR A 51 2.51 -12.91 1.45
CA TYR A 51 2.32 -11.58 0.87
C TYR A 51 3.42 -11.26 -0.17
N MET A 52 4.64 -11.73 0.07
CA MET A 52 5.79 -11.57 -0.82
C MET A 52 5.57 -12.17 -2.23
N GLN A 53 4.89 -13.31 -2.36
CA GLN A 53 4.59 -13.90 -3.67
C GLN A 53 3.63 -13.01 -4.47
N ILE A 54 2.57 -12.52 -3.83
CA ILE A 54 1.60 -11.63 -4.49
C ILE A 54 2.28 -10.31 -4.89
N TRP A 55 3.13 -9.76 -4.01
CA TRP A 55 3.92 -8.56 -4.28
C TRP A 55 4.89 -8.75 -5.45
N GLU A 56 5.60 -9.88 -5.49
CA GLU A 56 6.51 -10.20 -6.59
C GLU A 56 5.77 -10.32 -7.93
N LEU A 57 4.61 -10.99 -7.95
CA LEU A 57 3.78 -11.09 -9.14
C LEU A 57 3.32 -9.72 -9.62
N TYR A 58 2.86 -8.85 -8.71
CA TYR A 58 2.48 -7.47 -9.00
C TYR A 58 3.62 -6.71 -9.70
N LEU A 59 4.86 -6.84 -9.22
CA LEU A 59 6.02 -6.14 -9.78
C LEU A 59 6.54 -6.75 -11.10
N THR A 60 6.43 -8.07 -11.28
CA THR A 60 7.14 -8.79 -12.36
C THR A 60 6.25 -9.34 -13.47
N LYS A 61 4.95 -9.57 -13.21
CA LYS A 61 4.03 -10.25 -14.14
C LYS A 61 2.81 -9.43 -14.52
N ILE A 62 2.43 -8.45 -13.70
CA ILE A 62 1.28 -7.59 -13.97
C ILE A 62 1.74 -6.35 -14.76
N SER A 63 1.06 -6.05 -15.87
CA SER A 63 1.34 -4.86 -16.66
C SER A 63 1.03 -3.58 -15.88
N TYR A 64 1.60 -2.43 -16.27
CA TYR A 64 1.25 -1.15 -15.65
C TYR A 64 -0.25 -0.85 -15.66
N LYS A 65 -0.98 -1.26 -16.71
CA LYS A 65 -2.44 -1.12 -16.74
C LYS A 65 -3.11 -1.96 -15.66
N GLY A 66 -2.70 -3.23 -15.50
CA GLY A 66 -3.21 -4.08 -14.43
C GLY A 66 -2.83 -3.57 -13.04
N GLN A 67 -1.62 -3.01 -12.88
CA GLN A 67 -1.16 -2.41 -11.64
C GLN A 67 -2.01 -1.19 -11.25
N ILE A 68 -2.38 -0.34 -12.22
CA ILE A 68 -3.29 0.79 -12.00
C ILE A 68 -4.65 0.29 -11.53
N SER A 69 -5.23 -0.72 -12.19
CA SER A 69 -6.53 -1.27 -11.78
C SER A 69 -6.48 -1.92 -10.39
N LEU A 70 -5.40 -2.63 -10.06
CA LEU A 70 -5.20 -3.16 -8.70
C LEU A 70 -5.06 -2.03 -7.67
N LEU A 71 -4.39 -0.94 -8.03
CA LEU A 71 -4.24 0.22 -7.17
C LEU A 71 -5.57 0.95 -6.94
N GLU A 72 -6.43 1.03 -7.96
CA GLU A 72 -7.79 1.57 -7.82
C GLU A 72 -8.62 0.74 -6.82
N ILE A 73 -8.55 -0.59 -6.90
CA ILE A 73 -9.17 -1.50 -5.94
C ILE A 73 -8.57 -1.27 -4.54
N ALA A 74 -7.25 -1.18 -4.43
CA ALA A 74 -6.58 -0.95 -3.16
C ALA A 74 -7.00 0.37 -2.51
N LEU A 75 -7.09 1.44 -3.29
CA LEU A 75 -7.52 2.76 -2.81
C LEU A 75 -9.00 2.77 -2.43
N LYS A 76 -9.85 2.02 -3.13
CA LYS A 76 -11.26 1.83 -2.75
C LYS A 76 -11.42 1.26 -1.34
N TYR A 77 -10.59 0.28 -0.97
CA TYR A 77 -10.71 -0.42 0.32
C TYR A 77 -9.83 0.16 1.44
N PHE A 78 -8.63 0.62 1.11
CA PHE A 78 -7.60 1.02 2.08
C PHE A 78 -7.07 2.44 1.85
N GLY A 79 -7.64 3.21 0.93
CA GLY A 79 -7.19 4.56 0.61
C GLY A 79 -7.36 5.53 1.79
N GLU A 80 -8.48 5.47 2.50
CA GLU A 80 -8.73 6.28 3.69
C GLU A 80 -7.74 5.94 4.81
N GLU A 81 -7.63 4.66 5.17
CA GLU A 81 -6.68 4.18 6.19
C GLU A 81 -5.22 4.57 5.85
N ALA A 82 -4.81 4.40 4.59
CA ALA A 82 -3.47 4.77 4.14
C ALA A 82 -3.23 6.29 4.23
N THR A 83 -4.25 7.09 3.92
CA THR A 83 -4.17 8.56 3.99
C THR A 83 -4.07 9.03 5.44
N GLU A 84 -4.95 8.54 6.32
CA GLU A 84 -4.93 8.89 7.74
C GLU A 84 -3.61 8.48 8.41
N GLY A 85 -3.12 7.27 8.10
CA GLY A 85 -1.83 6.79 8.61
C GLY A 85 -0.66 7.67 8.16
N PHE A 86 -0.68 8.14 6.91
CA PHE A 86 0.33 9.05 6.36
C PHE A 86 0.28 10.44 7.04
N GLU A 87 -0.90 11.05 7.13
CA GLU A 87 -1.09 12.35 7.77
C GLU A 87 -0.72 12.33 9.25
N TYR A 88 -1.10 11.26 9.95
CA TYR A 88 -0.73 11.05 11.34
C TYR A 88 0.79 10.98 11.51
N ALA A 89 1.48 10.20 10.67
CA ALA A 89 2.95 10.06 10.74
C ALA A 89 3.66 11.41 10.56
N ILE A 90 3.22 12.23 9.60
CA ILE A 90 3.79 13.58 9.38
C ILE A 90 3.57 14.47 10.61
N LYS A 91 2.36 14.45 11.16
CA LYS A 91 2.01 15.26 12.34
C LYS A 91 2.87 14.87 13.55
N VAL A 92 3.06 13.57 13.78
CA VAL A 92 3.88 13.05 14.88
C VAL A 92 5.36 13.43 14.70
N ASP A 93 5.91 13.32 13.50
CA ASP A 93 7.28 13.75 13.24
C ASP A 93 7.45 15.25 13.54
N GLY A 94 6.51 16.09 13.10
CA GLY A 94 6.53 17.52 13.42
C GLY A 94 6.59 17.82 14.92
N PHE A 95 5.81 17.10 15.73
CA PHE A 95 5.87 17.22 17.19
C PHE A 95 7.21 16.74 17.77
N LEU A 96 7.76 15.64 17.25
CA LEU A 96 9.04 15.09 17.69
C LEU A 96 10.18 16.08 17.40
N GLN A 97 10.23 16.64 16.20
CA GLN A 97 11.24 17.64 15.82
C GLN A 97 11.14 18.90 16.69
N ALA A 98 9.93 19.39 16.95
CA ALA A 98 9.71 20.54 17.84
C ALA A 98 10.16 20.25 19.29
N HIS A 99 9.89 19.04 19.78
CA HIS A 99 10.35 18.59 21.09
C HIS A 99 11.87 18.53 21.16
N ILE A 100 12.53 17.91 20.17
CA ILE A 100 13.99 17.85 20.07
C ILE A 100 14.56 19.27 20.12
N ALA A 101 14.12 20.17 19.24
CA ALA A 101 14.62 21.56 19.17
C ALA A 101 14.50 22.33 20.50
N LYS A 102 13.41 22.12 21.26
CA LYS A 102 13.21 22.73 22.57
C LYS A 102 14.20 22.22 23.63
N HIS A 103 14.62 20.97 23.55
CA HIS A 103 15.56 20.38 24.49
C HIS A 103 17.03 20.60 24.10
N THR A 104 17.35 20.68 22.80
CA THR A 104 18.72 21.03 22.35
C THR A 104 19.05 22.50 22.57
N SER A 105 18.05 23.40 22.54
CA SER A 105 18.25 24.84 22.80
C SER A 105 18.45 25.19 24.28
N LYS A 106 18.01 24.34 25.21
CA LYS A 106 18.23 24.50 26.66
C LYS A 106 19.58 24.00 27.16
N ASN A 107 20.27 23.19 26.35
CA ASN A 107 21.58 22.61 26.67
C ASN A 107 22.75 23.36 26.00
N LYS A 108 22.49 24.55 25.45
CA LYS A 108 23.49 25.53 24.99
C LYS A 108 23.43 26.76 25.88
#